data_AF-A0A5C5X884-F1
#
_entry.id   AF-A0A5C5X884-F1
#
_cell.length_a   1.000
_cell.length_b   1.000
_cell.length_c   1.000
_cell.angle_alpha   90.00
_cell.angle_beta   90.00
_cell.angle_gamma   90.00
#
_symmetry.space_group_name_H-M   'P 1'
#
loop_
_entity.id
_entity.type
_entity.pdbx_description
1 polymer ?
#
loop_
_entity_poly.entity_id
_entity_poly.type
_entity_poly.pdbx_seq_one_letter_code
_entity_poly.pdbx_strand_id
1 'polypeptide(L)'
;MNLDEYRQAWKEDEAQMNITFDSDLLSKEVLRSHQSFQSMIYWRDFREVGVSLVMIPLWLLLGSMMSLPWTWYLTIPALIWIAAFIFVDRSRHPQRPSHPGEPLLFYAKESLEQTEHQIWLLRNIFWWYLLPFCISIMAFFVNVAWNSSDGLLGFSLLSGIGAIFLYVIYSAVYRLNQTAVTEQLEPRRDDLQRLIDSLERETDDENAGDIMELVAAISESESGCGACSGWLNWAENWNRLVPSWQTATAIILPTLAGALCGWYSGTQLQIPEMGPTLFQVIVGAVIPFEIVFFSICWSSSKKQKKIQVARDEEAASKPEDRIKTTSSDNGIRLPKAPALVILVLVIFLGVMAFVAIGAFFLHMKEDLNAHNAQVIKRSFHCTNRV
;
A
#
# COMPACT_ATOMS: atom_id res chain seq x y z
N MET A 1 56.73 31.30 -17.97
CA MET A 1 55.82 30.15 -18.04
C MET A 1 54.92 30.35 -19.24
N ASN A 2 54.93 29.42 -20.19
CA ASN A 2 54.30 29.60 -21.50
C ASN A 2 52.90 28.98 -21.50
N LEU A 3 51.94 29.59 -22.20
CA LEU A 3 50.53 29.18 -22.15
C LEU A 3 50.30 27.79 -22.77
N ASP A 4 51.16 27.39 -23.70
CA ASP A 4 51.15 26.08 -24.33
C ASP A 4 51.56 24.95 -23.37
N GLU A 5 52.44 25.22 -22.39
CA GLU A 5 52.83 24.24 -21.37
C GLU A 5 51.64 23.89 -20.45
N TYR A 6 50.82 24.88 -20.10
CA TYR A 6 49.59 24.65 -19.34
C TYR A 6 48.56 23.87 -20.15
N ARG A 7 48.43 24.16 -21.45
CA ARG A 7 47.49 23.48 -22.33
C ARG A 7 47.88 22.02 -22.54
N GLN A 8 49.17 21.73 -22.58
CA GLN A 8 49.69 20.38 -22.72
C GLN A 8 49.62 19.60 -21.42
N ALA A 9 49.97 20.22 -20.28
CA ALA A 9 49.77 19.61 -18.97
C ALA A 9 48.30 19.31 -18.69
N TRP A 10 47.37 20.19 -19.11
CA TRP A 10 45.94 19.96 -18.92
C TRP A 10 45.41 18.82 -19.81
N LYS A 11 45.90 18.69 -21.04
CA LYS A 11 45.55 17.55 -21.92
C LYS A 11 46.14 16.22 -21.46
N GLU A 12 47.32 16.25 -20.85
CA GLU A 12 47.94 15.05 -20.27
C GLU A 12 47.21 14.63 -18.98
N ASP A 13 46.80 15.58 -18.14
CA ASP A 13 45.93 15.32 -16.98
C ASP A 13 44.57 14.80 -17.42
N GLU A 14 43.98 15.37 -18.48
CA GLU A 14 42.70 14.91 -19.06
C GLU A 14 42.85 13.49 -19.62
N ALA A 15 43.88 13.19 -20.40
CA ALA A 15 44.10 11.85 -20.96
C ALA A 15 44.42 10.79 -19.89
N GLN A 16 45.07 11.17 -18.78
CA GLN A 16 45.40 10.25 -17.68
C GLN A 16 44.25 10.11 -16.67
N MET A 17 43.37 11.10 -16.56
CA MET A 17 42.14 11.07 -15.77
C MET A 17 40.99 10.36 -16.54
N ASN A 18 41.06 10.27 -17.87
CA ASN A 18 39.96 9.79 -18.72
C ASN A 18 39.82 8.25 -18.88
N ILE A 19 40.59 7.39 -18.21
CA ILE A 19 40.53 5.92 -18.51
C ILE A 19 40.37 5.00 -17.28
N THR A 20 40.62 5.50 -16.06
CA THR A 20 40.27 4.80 -14.80
C THR A 20 39.25 5.58 -13.99
N PHE A 21 38.46 6.43 -14.66
CA PHE A 21 37.27 7.05 -14.09
C PHE A 21 36.17 6.00 -13.94
N ASP A 22 36.30 5.27 -12.83
CA ASP A 22 35.22 4.73 -12.01
C ASP A 22 34.11 3.88 -12.67
N SER A 23 34.46 3.09 -13.69
CA SER A 23 33.69 1.90 -14.09
C SER A 23 33.32 1.04 -12.87
N ASP A 24 34.20 1.00 -11.85
CA ASP A 24 33.95 0.33 -10.58
C ASP A 24 32.87 1.02 -9.74
N LEU A 25 32.84 2.36 -9.62
CA LEU A 25 31.71 3.05 -9.00
C LEU A 25 30.42 2.91 -9.79
N LEU A 26 30.48 2.99 -11.12
CA LEU A 26 29.32 2.95 -12.01
C LEU A 26 28.66 1.56 -11.97
N SER A 27 29.46 0.50 -12.05
CA SER A 27 29.00 -0.87 -11.83
C SER A 27 28.48 -1.09 -10.41
N LYS A 28 29.12 -0.50 -9.39
CA LYS A 28 28.65 -0.57 -8.00
C LYS A 28 27.31 0.13 -7.80
N GLU A 29 27.04 1.24 -8.46
CA GLU A 29 25.77 1.96 -8.36
C GLU A 29 24.65 1.20 -9.09
N VAL A 30 24.91 0.65 -10.28
CA VAL A 30 23.95 -0.22 -10.99
C VAL A 30 23.65 -1.49 -10.18
N LEU A 31 24.67 -2.11 -9.57
CA LEU A 31 24.51 -3.26 -8.68
C LEU A 31 23.68 -2.93 -7.45
N ARG A 32 23.98 -1.80 -6.80
CA ARG A 32 23.22 -1.31 -5.65
C ARG A 32 21.77 -1.07 -6.03
N SER A 33 21.57 -0.48 -7.20
CA SER A 33 20.25 -0.20 -7.73
C SER A 33 19.45 -1.48 -7.92
N HIS A 34 20.03 -2.42 -8.66
CA HIS A 34 19.46 -3.73 -8.90
C HIS A 34 19.11 -4.49 -7.60
N GLN A 35 20.01 -4.51 -6.62
CA GLN A 35 19.76 -5.13 -5.31
C GLN A 35 18.59 -4.49 -4.56
N SER A 36 18.46 -3.17 -4.65
CA SER A 36 17.37 -2.44 -3.98
C SER A 36 16.01 -2.79 -4.60
N PHE A 37 15.95 -2.88 -5.93
CA PHE A 37 14.76 -3.32 -6.66
C PHE A 37 14.37 -4.76 -6.32
N GLN A 38 15.33 -5.67 -6.31
CA GLN A 38 15.09 -7.07 -5.92
C GLN A 38 14.56 -7.16 -4.49
N SER A 39 15.14 -6.40 -3.55
CA SER A 39 14.68 -6.37 -2.16
C SER A 39 13.23 -5.86 -2.05
N MET A 40 12.88 -4.83 -2.83
CA MET A 40 11.51 -4.30 -2.87
C MET A 40 10.50 -5.35 -3.33
N ILE A 41 10.81 -6.06 -4.43
CA ILE A 41 9.96 -7.13 -4.97
C ILE A 41 9.83 -8.27 -3.97
N TYR A 42 10.95 -8.71 -3.39
CA TYR A 42 10.96 -9.78 -2.40
C TYR A 42 10.07 -9.46 -1.20
N TRP A 43 10.18 -8.24 -0.65
CA TRP A 43 9.37 -7.80 0.48
C TRP A 43 7.88 -7.70 0.16
N ARG A 44 7.53 -7.27 -1.06
CA ARG A 44 6.14 -7.27 -1.53
C ARG A 44 5.58 -8.69 -1.53
N ASP A 45 6.25 -9.60 -2.22
CA ASP A 45 5.78 -10.97 -2.39
C ASP A 45 5.72 -11.72 -1.05
N PHE A 46 6.71 -11.52 -0.18
CA PHE A 46 6.70 -12.07 1.17
C PHE A 46 5.50 -11.60 1.98
N ARG A 47 5.16 -10.30 1.91
CA ARG A 47 3.98 -9.76 2.60
C ARG A 47 2.70 -10.32 2.03
N GLU A 48 2.56 -10.44 0.71
CA GLU A 48 1.35 -10.98 0.09
C GLU A 48 1.11 -12.45 0.43
N VAL A 49 2.16 -13.27 0.36
CA VAL A 49 2.10 -14.70 0.74
C VAL A 49 1.88 -14.84 2.25
N GLY A 50 2.60 -14.06 3.07
CA GLY A 50 2.47 -14.08 4.52
C GLY A 50 1.09 -13.66 5.01
N VAL A 51 0.53 -12.58 4.44
CA VAL A 51 -0.84 -12.14 4.72
C VAL A 51 -1.83 -13.22 4.31
N SER A 52 -1.65 -13.85 3.14
CA SER A 52 -2.54 -14.92 2.70
C SER A 52 -2.54 -16.11 3.67
N LEU A 53 -1.36 -16.53 4.13
CA LEU A 53 -1.21 -17.63 5.09
C LEU A 53 -1.86 -17.33 6.45
N VAL A 54 -1.73 -16.10 6.96
CA VAL A 54 -2.33 -15.66 8.23
C VAL A 54 -3.85 -15.46 8.09
N MET A 55 -4.31 -15.01 6.93
CA MET A 55 -5.73 -14.75 6.69
C MET A 55 -6.57 -16.04 6.62
N ILE A 56 -6.01 -17.16 6.18
CA ILE A 56 -6.73 -18.45 6.11
C ILE A 56 -7.26 -18.91 7.48
N PRO A 57 -6.43 -19.09 8.54
CA PRO A 57 -6.93 -19.50 9.85
C PRO A 57 -7.86 -18.44 10.46
N LEU A 58 -7.62 -17.15 10.21
CA LEU A 58 -8.51 -16.08 10.63
C LEU A 58 -9.89 -16.21 9.98
N TRP A 59 -9.97 -16.47 8.68
CA TRP A 59 -11.23 -16.67 7.95
C TRP A 59 -12.00 -17.88 8.45
N LEU A 60 -11.30 -18.98 8.75
CA LEU A 60 -11.90 -20.20 9.32
C LEU A 60 -12.48 -19.92 10.72
N LEU A 61 -11.71 -19.24 11.57
CA LEU A 61 -12.14 -18.87 12.92
C LEU A 61 -13.37 -17.97 12.87
N LEU A 62 -13.34 -16.90 12.08
CA LEU A 62 -14.47 -15.95 11.95
C LEU A 62 -15.70 -16.62 11.34
N GLY A 63 -15.53 -17.43 10.30
CA GLY A 63 -16.62 -18.17 9.67
C GLY A 63 -17.31 -19.10 10.64
N SER A 64 -16.54 -19.82 11.47
CA SER A 64 -17.07 -20.72 12.49
C SER A 64 -17.77 -19.96 13.62
N MET A 65 -17.11 -18.93 14.20
CA MET A 65 -17.65 -18.15 15.31
C MET A 65 -18.95 -17.42 14.96
N MET A 66 -19.01 -16.83 13.77
CA MET A 66 -20.17 -16.05 13.31
C MET A 66 -21.20 -16.90 12.56
N SER A 67 -20.94 -18.20 12.37
CA SER A 67 -21.83 -19.11 11.62
C SER A 67 -22.14 -18.59 10.20
N LEU A 68 -21.11 -18.09 9.51
CA LEU A 68 -21.24 -17.48 8.18
C LEU A 68 -21.62 -18.52 7.12
N PRO A 69 -22.29 -18.10 6.03
CA PRO A 69 -22.66 -19.00 4.94
C PRO A 69 -21.41 -19.65 4.32
N TRP A 70 -21.60 -20.84 3.72
CA TRP A 70 -20.51 -21.61 3.12
C TRP A 70 -19.71 -20.84 2.05
N THR A 71 -20.35 -19.87 1.37
CA THR A 71 -19.71 -18.99 0.38
C THR A 71 -18.61 -18.11 0.95
N TRP A 72 -18.60 -17.85 2.27
CA TRP A 72 -17.49 -17.18 2.96
C TRP A 72 -16.17 -17.94 2.80
N TYR A 73 -16.22 -19.27 2.81
CA TYR A 73 -15.03 -20.12 2.69
C TYR A 73 -14.48 -20.17 1.26
N LEU A 74 -15.18 -19.62 0.26
CA LEU A 74 -14.65 -19.46 -1.11
C LEU A 74 -13.46 -18.50 -1.18
N THR A 75 -13.22 -17.69 -0.14
CA THR A 75 -12.04 -16.82 -0.10
C THR A 75 -10.76 -17.62 0.17
N ILE A 76 -10.87 -18.79 0.82
CA ILE A 76 -9.73 -19.67 1.10
C ILE A 76 -9.04 -20.16 -0.17
N PRO A 77 -9.75 -20.77 -1.17
CA PRO A 77 -9.10 -21.15 -2.41
C PRO A 77 -8.57 -19.94 -3.20
N ALA A 78 -9.17 -18.75 -3.09
CA ALA A 78 -8.60 -17.53 -3.69
C ALA A 78 -7.26 -17.13 -3.02
N LEU A 79 -7.15 -17.20 -1.69
CA LEU A 79 -5.91 -16.95 -0.95
C LEU A 79 -4.82 -17.98 -1.30
N ILE A 80 -5.20 -19.27 -1.36
CA ILE A 80 -4.29 -20.36 -1.76
C ILE A 80 -3.83 -20.15 -3.21
N TRP A 81 -4.73 -19.79 -4.11
CA TRP A 81 -4.41 -19.51 -5.51
C TRP A 81 -3.34 -18.42 -5.64
N ILE A 82 -3.46 -17.32 -4.90
CA ILE A 82 -2.49 -16.22 -4.97
C ILE A 82 -1.14 -16.65 -4.42
N ALA A 83 -1.12 -17.32 -3.26
CA ALA A 83 0.12 -17.85 -2.71
C ALA A 83 0.80 -18.83 -3.68
N ALA A 84 0.02 -19.73 -4.29
CA ALA A 84 0.51 -20.69 -5.28
C ALA A 84 0.99 -20.00 -6.56
N PHE A 85 0.26 -18.99 -7.04
CA PHE A 85 0.62 -18.23 -8.24
C PHE A 85 1.96 -17.53 -8.06
N ILE A 86 2.14 -16.79 -6.95
CA ILE A 86 3.42 -16.12 -6.63
C ILE A 86 4.55 -17.14 -6.47
N PHE A 87 4.29 -18.26 -5.80
CA PHE A 87 5.30 -19.31 -5.62
C PHE A 87 5.73 -19.94 -6.95
N VAL A 88 4.78 -20.25 -7.83
CA VAL A 88 5.05 -20.83 -9.16
C VAL A 88 5.75 -19.81 -10.05
N ASP A 89 5.31 -18.55 -10.05
CA ASP A 89 5.95 -17.46 -10.78
C ASP A 89 7.42 -17.32 -10.38
N ARG A 90 7.70 -17.27 -9.08
CA ARG A 90 9.08 -17.21 -8.55
C ARG A 90 9.91 -18.44 -8.84
N SER A 91 9.28 -19.62 -8.86
CA SER A 91 9.96 -20.86 -9.22
C SER A 91 10.31 -20.93 -10.71
N ARG A 92 9.52 -20.29 -11.57
CA ARG A 92 9.75 -20.23 -13.03
C ARG A 92 10.74 -19.14 -13.42
N HIS A 93 10.76 -18.04 -12.67
CA HIS A 93 11.65 -16.90 -12.87
C HIS A 93 12.56 -16.71 -11.66
N PRO A 94 13.45 -17.69 -11.36
CA PRO A 94 14.37 -17.57 -10.24
C PRO A 94 15.32 -16.40 -10.49
N GLN A 95 15.36 -15.47 -9.55
CA GLN A 95 16.35 -14.39 -9.55
C GLN A 95 17.72 -15.05 -9.34
N ARG A 96 18.56 -15.05 -10.37
CA ARG A 96 19.90 -15.62 -10.23
C ARG A 96 20.72 -14.63 -9.41
N PRO A 97 21.36 -15.08 -8.31
CA PRO A 97 22.36 -14.25 -7.66
C PRO A 97 23.51 -14.10 -8.66
N SER A 98 23.61 -12.92 -9.25
CA SER A 98 24.64 -12.63 -10.24
C SER A 98 26.03 -12.81 -9.60
N HIS A 99 26.95 -13.49 -10.28
CA HIS A 99 28.26 -13.75 -9.71
C HIS A 99 29.14 -12.48 -9.76
N PRO A 100 29.92 -12.19 -8.70
CA PRO A 100 30.89 -11.11 -8.73
C PRO A 100 31.89 -11.33 -9.87
N GLY A 101 31.92 -10.43 -10.86
CA GLY A 101 32.82 -10.52 -12.02
C GLY A 101 32.14 -10.68 -13.38
N GLU A 102 30.81 -10.75 -13.44
CA GLU A 102 30.08 -10.68 -14.73
C GLU A 102 30.12 -9.26 -15.32
N PRO A 103 30.08 -9.10 -16.66
CA PRO A 103 30.12 -7.79 -17.30
C PRO A 103 28.85 -6.98 -17.01
N LEU A 104 28.96 -5.66 -16.91
CA LEU A 104 27.84 -4.74 -16.62
C LEU A 104 26.63 -4.96 -17.55
N LEU A 105 26.89 -5.25 -18.82
CA LEU A 105 25.88 -5.55 -19.83
C LEU A 105 24.99 -6.75 -19.44
N PHE A 106 25.55 -7.77 -18.76
CA PHE A 106 24.77 -8.92 -18.28
C PHE A 106 23.75 -8.47 -17.22
N TYR A 107 24.18 -7.65 -16.25
CA TYR A 107 23.32 -7.12 -15.20
C TYR A 107 22.20 -6.23 -15.75
N ALA A 108 22.52 -5.38 -16.72
CA ALA A 108 21.52 -4.51 -17.35
C ALA A 108 20.44 -5.34 -18.06
N LYS A 109 20.84 -6.39 -18.80
CA LYS A 109 19.91 -7.31 -19.47
C LYS A 109 19.03 -8.09 -18.49
N GLU A 110 19.63 -8.64 -17.43
CA GLU A 110 18.86 -9.35 -16.39
C GLU A 110 17.86 -8.42 -15.69
N SER A 111 18.28 -7.18 -15.37
CA SER A 111 17.41 -6.18 -14.76
C SER A 111 16.28 -5.75 -15.70
N LEU A 112 16.52 -5.69 -17.02
CA LEU A 112 15.50 -5.38 -18.02
C LEU A 112 14.45 -6.50 -18.06
N GLU A 113 14.86 -7.76 -18.19
CA GLU A 113 13.94 -8.92 -18.21
C GLU A 113 13.08 -8.97 -16.93
N GLN A 114 13.69 -8.72 -15.77
CA GLN A 114 12.96 -8.65 -14.50
C GLN A 114 11.95 -7.50 -14.46
N THR A 115 12.31 -6.32 -14.99
CA THR A 115 11.42 -5.16 -15.06
C THR A 115 10.25 -5.42 -16.00
N GLU A 116 10.50 -5.99 -17.17
CA GLU A 116 9.47 -6.38 -18.13
C GLU A 116 8.50 -7.42 -17.55
N HIS A 117 9.02 -8.40 -16.82
CA HIS A 117 8.19 -9.39 -16.12
C HIS A 117 7.30 -8.73 -15.06
N GLN A 118 7.82 -7.78 -14.27
CA GLN A 118 7.00 -7.03 -13.31
C GLN A 118 5.93 -6.17 -13.98
N ILE A 119 6.25 -5.51 -15.09
CA ILE A 119 5.29 -4.76 -15.90
C ILE A 119 4.17 -5.69 -16.36
N TRP A 120 4.52 -6.88 -16.88
CA TRP A 120 3.55 -7.88 -17.30
C TRP A 120 2.65 -8.31 -16.13
N LEU A 121 3.24 -8.63 -14.97
CA LEU A 121 2.52 -9.05 -13.76
C LEU A 121 1.50 -7.98 -13.32
N LEU A 122 1.91 -6.71 -13.25
CA LEU A 122 1.07 -5.59 -12.80
C LEU A 122 0.01 -5.20 -13.83
N ARG A 123 0.31 -5.27 -15.13
CA ARG A 123 -0.68 -5.08 -16.19
C ARG A 123 -1.76 -6.18 -16.16
N ASN A 124 -1.37 -7.39 -15.77
CA ASN A 124 -2.27 -8.54 -15.65
C ASN A 124 -2.82 -8.77 -14.24
N ILE A 125 -2.67 -7.82 -13.31
CA ILE A 125 -3.15 -7.93 -11.92
C ILE A 125 -4.64 -8.25 -11.80
N PHE A 126 -5.43 -7.80 -12.79
CA PHE A 126 -6.85 -8.14 -12.85
C PHE A 126 -7.08 -9.65 -12.87
N TRP A 127 -6.31 -10.39 -13.67
CA TRP A 127 -6.54 -11.81 -13.93
C TRP A 127 -6.07 -12.71 -12.80
N TRP A 128 -4.85 -12.48 -12.29
CA TRP A 128 -4.26 -13.40 -11.31
C TRP A 128 -4.61 -13.05 -9.86
N TYR A 129 -4.91 -11.77 -9.56
CA TYR A 129 -5.15 -11.28 -8.20
C TYR A 129 -6.60 -10.86 -7.95
N LEU A 130 -7.12 -9.91 -8.73
CA LEU A 130 -8.44 -9.33 -8.45
C LEU A 130 -9.58 -10.29 -8.76
N LEU A 131 -9.55 -10.95 -9.91
CA LEU A 131 -10.65 -11.80 -10.37
C LEU A 131 -10.98 -12.96 -9.39
N PRO A 132 -10.01 -13.74 -8.87
CA PRO A 132 -10.29 -14.79 -7.88
C PRO A 132 -11.01 -14.28 -6.62
N PHE A 133 -10.55 -13.15 -6.07
CA PHE A 133 -11.20 -12.53 -4.91
C PHE A 133 -12.56 -11.94 -5.26
N CYS A 134 -12.71 -11.32 -6.44
CA CYS A 134 -13.98 -10.77 -6.90
C CYS A 134 -15.06 -11.84 -6.90
N ILE A 135 -14.76 -13.00 -7.50
CA ILE A 135 -15.71 -14.13 -7.61
C ILE A 135 -16.12 -14.60 -6.20
N SER A 136 -15.16 -14.79 -5.30
CA SER A 136 -15.46 -15.22 -3.93
C SER A 136 -16.32 -14.21 -3.16
N ILE A 137 -15.96 -12.93 -3.21
CA ILE A 137 -16.65 -11.87 -2.45
C ILE A 137 -18.05 -11.63 -3.04
N MET A 138 -18.19 -11.63 -4.37
CA MET A 138 -19.50 -11.52 -5.02
C MET A 138 -20.40 -12.71 -4.70
N ALA A 139 -19.87 -13.94 -4.69
CA ALA A 139 -20.64 -15.11 -4.29
C ALA A 139 -21.15 -14.99 -2.85
N PHE A 140 -20.35 -14.42 -1.95
CA PHE A 140 -20.78 -14.11 -0.59
C PHE A 140 -21.91 -13.07 -0.56
N PHE A 141 -21.74 -11.93 -1.22
CA PHE A 141 -22.79 -10.89 -1.25
C PHE A 141 -24.09 -11.36 -1.89
N VAL A 142 -24.01 -12.13 -2.97
CA VAL A 142 -25.20 -12.70 -3.62
C VAL A 142 -25.92 -13.66 -2.67
N ASN A 143 -25.19 -14.52 -1.95
CA ASN A 143 -25.79 -15.45 -1.00
C ASN A 143 -26.43 -14.72 0.20
N VAL A 144 -25.77 -13.71 0.74
CA VAL A 144 -26.34 -12.86 1.80
C VAL A 144 -27.58 -12.14 1.30
N ALA A 145 -27.53 -11.53 0.11
CA ALA A 145 -28.67 -10.85 -0.48
C ALA A 145 -29.84 -11.82 -0.72
N TRP A 146 -29.57 -13.04 -1.17
CA TRP A 146 -30.59 -14.06 -1.40
C TRP A 146 -31.30 -14.47 -0.10
N ASN A 147 -30.55 -14.69 0.98
CA ASN A 147 -31.14 -15.14 2.24
C ASN A 147 -31.80 -14.02 3.06
N SER A 148 -31.39 -12.77 2.85
CA SER A 148 -31.88 -11.63 3.64
C SER A 148 -32.98 -10.81 2.94
N SER A 149 -33.34 -11.12 1.70
CA SER A 149 -34.34 -10.34 0.97
C SER A 149 -35.66 -11.08 0.83
N ASP A 150 -36.76 -10.38 1.12
CA ASP A 150 -38.13 -10.90 0.95
C ASP A 150 -38.64 -10.77 -0.49
N GLY A 151 -37.81 -10.29 -1.42
CA GLY A 151 -38.17 -10.11 -2.82
C GLY A 151 -37.05 -9.59 -3.70
N LEU A 152 -37.30 -9.59 -5.02
CA LEU A 152 -36.30 -9.24 -6.05
C LEU A 152 -35.71 -7.84 -5.87
N LEU A 153 -36.51 -6.85 -5.44
CA LEU A 153 -36.02 -5.48 -5.25
C LEU A 153 -35.00 -5.40 -4.11
N GLY A 154 -35.26 -6.06 -2.97
CA GLY A 154 -34.33 -6.13 -1.85
C GLY A 154 -33.04 -6.86 -2.21
N PHE A 155 -33.18 -7.98 -2.95
CA PHE A 155 -32.04 -8.73 -3.49
C PHE A 155 -31.16 -7.84 -4.37
N SER A 156 -31.75 -7.16 -5.36
CA SER A 156 -31.03 -6.29 -6.30
C SER A 156 -30.37 -5.11 -5.59
N LEU A 157 -31.01 -4.53 -4.57
CA LEU A 157 -30.44 -3.40 -3.83
C LEU A 157 -29.25 -3.83 -2.98
N LEU A 158 -29.38 -4.91 -2.19
CA LEU A 158 -28.31 -5.38 -1.32
C LEU A 158 -27.12 -5.94 -2.12
N SER A 159 -27.37 -6.77 -3.13
CA SER A 159 -26.34 -7.28 -4.03
C SER A 159 -25.70 -6.16 -4.86
N GLY A 160 -26.51 -5.21 -5.36
CA GLY A 160 -26.06 -4.08 -6.17
C GLY A 160 -25.14 -3.13 -5.40
N ILE A 161 -25.47 -2.80 -4.14
CA ILE A 161 -24.60 -1.98 -3.29
C ILE A 161 -23.25 -2.67 -3.06
N GLY A 162 -23.27 -3.98 -2.74
CA GLY A 162 -22.05 -4.77 -2.58
C GLY A 162 -21.19 -4.80 -3.85
N ALA A 163 -21.82 -4.95 -5.01
CA ALA A 163 -21.16 -4.94 -6.31
C ALA A 163 -20.52 -3.58 -6.65
N ILE A 164 -21.25 -2.47 -6.43
CA ILE A 164 -20.74 -1.12 -6.65
C ILE A 164 -19.57 -0.82 -5.72
N PHE A 165 -19.69 -1.16 -4.45
CA PHE A 165 -18.62 -1.00 -3.47
C PHE A 165 -17.34 -1.76 -3.89
N LEU A 166 -17.50 -3.03 -4.28
CA LEU A 166 -16.39 -3.86 -4.73
C LEU A 166 -15.75 -3.30 -6.01
N TYR A 167 -16.57 -2.86 -6.97
CA TYR A 167 -16.12 -2.23 -8.20
C TYR A 167 -15.28 -0.98 -7.94
N VAL A 168 -15.71 -0.11 -7.03
CA VAL A 168 -14.97 1.11 -6.67
C VAL A 168 -13.61 0.78 -6.08
N ILE A 169 -13.56 -0.14 -5.10
CA ILE A 169 -12.30 -0.55 -4.47
C ILE A 169 -11.36 -1.18 -5.51
N TYR A 170 -11.87 -2.09 -6.34
CA TYR A 170 -11.04 -2.83 -7.29
C TYR A 170 -10.55 -1.92 -8.41
N SER A 171 -11.37 -0.98 -8.85
CA SER A 171 -10.96 0.06 -9.79
C SER A 171 -9.86 0.95 -9.20
N ALA A 172 -9.94 1.31 -7.91
CA ALA A 172 -8.89 2.08 -7.25
C ALA A 172 -7.59 1.28 -7.15
N VAL A 173 -7.64 0.01 -6.71
CA VAL A 173 -6.47 -0.87 -6.65
C VAL A 173 -5.85 -1.05 -8.04
N TYR A 174 -6.66 -1.31 -9.06
CA TYR A 174 -6.18 -1.44 -10.43
C TYR A 174 -5.48 -0.17 -10.92
N ARG A 175 -6.10 1.00 -10.70
CA ARG A 175 -5.50 2.29 -11.08
C ARG A 175 -4.17 2.55 -10.37
N LEU A 176 -4.08 2.29 -9.06
CA LEU A 176 -2.83 2.45 -8.32
C LEU A 176 -1.69 1.60 -8.91
N ASN A 177 -2.00 0.36 -9.29
CA ASN A 177 -1.01 -0.53 -9.91
C ASN A 177 -0.62 -0.06 -11.33
N GLN A 178 -1.57 0.40 -12.15
CA GLN A 178 -1.26 0.93 -13.48
C GLN A 178 -0.47 2.25 -13.41
N THR A 179 -0.77 3.10 -12.44
CA THR A 179 0.01 4.31 -12.17
C THR A 179 1.44 3.95 -11.81
N ALA A 180 1.68 2.95 -10.94
CA ALA A 180 3.03 2.48 -10.64
C ALA A 180 3.76 1.93 -11.88
N VAL A 181 3.08 1.20 -12.77
CA VAL A 181 3.67 0.74 -14.03
C VAL A 181 4.11 1.93 -14.89
N THR A 182 3.24 2.91 -15.09
CA THR A 182 3.48 4.05 -15.99
C THR A 182 4.53 5.01 -15.43
N GLU A 183 4.49 5.28 -14.12
CA GLU A 183 5.35 6.30 -13.50
C GLU A 183 6.71 5.75 -13.06
N GLN A 184 6.84 4.44 -12.80
CA GLN A 184 8.06 3.88 -12.19
C GLN A 184 8.72 2.84 -13.09
N LEU A 185 7.95 1.86 -13.59
CA LEU A 185 8.54 0.72 -14.28
C LEU A 185 8.83 0.98 -15.76
N GLU A 186 7.96 1.72 -16.45
CA GLU A 186 8.16 2.06 -17.86
C GLU A 186 9.39 2.96 -18.09
N PRO A 187 9.60 4.06 -17.34
CA PRO A 187 10.81 4.86 -17.46
C PRO A 187 12.07 4.03 -17.19
N ARG A 188 12.05 3.20 -16.15
CA ARG A 188 13.17 2.31 -15.81
C ARG A 188 13.48 1.31 -16.92
N ARG A 189 12.46 0.73 -17.55
CA ARG A 189 12.64 -0.16 -18.71
C ARG A 189 13.35 0.58 -19.84
N ASP A 190 12.91 1.80 -20.14
CA ASP A 190 13.48 2.60 -21.23
C ASP A 190 14.92 3.03 -20.94
N ASP A 191 15.23 3.39 -19.70
CA ASP A 191 16.60 3.74 -19.27
C ASP A 191 17.54 2.52 -19.30
N LEU A 192 17.06 1.34 -18.85
CA LEU A 192 17.83 0.09 -18.95
C LEU A 192 18.07 -0.32 -20.40
N GLN A 193 17.08 -0.15 -21.29
CA GLN A 193 17.26 -0.43 -22.71
C GLN A 193 18.30 0.50 -23.33
N ARG A 194 18.25 1.80 -23.02
CA ARG A 194 19.25 2.77 -23.49
C ARG A 194 20.66 2.43 -23.00
N LEU A 195 20.79 2.01 -21.73
CA LEU A 195 22.06 1.58 -21.15
C LEU A 195 22.60 0.32 -21.85
N ILE A 196 21.74 -0.64 -22.17
CA ILE A 196 22.15 -1.83 -22.93
C ILE A 196 22.63 -1.43 -24.33
N ASP A 197 21.86 -0.59 -25.04
CA ASP A 197 22.21 -0.17 -26.39
C ASP A 197 23.50 0.66 -26.41
N SER A 198 23.79 1.45 -25.37
CA SER A 198 25.04 2.20 -25.25
C SER A 198 26.22 1.28 -24.95
N LEU A 199 26.07 0.31 -24.04
CA LEU A 199 27.12 -0.66 -23.71
C LEU A 199 27.42 -1.60 -24.89
N GLU A 200 26.42 -1.90 -25.73
CA GLU A 200 26.60 -2.66 -26.97
C GLU A 200 27.30 -1.84 -28.07
N ARG A 201 27.20 -0.50 -28.02
CA ARG A 201 27.84 0.41 -28.98
C ARG A 201 29.24 0.87 -28.57
N GLU A 202 29.53 1.03 -27.28
CA GLU A 202 30.82 1.48 -26.73
C GLU A 202 32.00 0.52 -26.98
N THR A 203 31.76 -0.61 -27.66
CA THR A 203 32.84 -1.25 -28.42
C THR A 203 33.53 -0.33 -29.45
N ASP A 204 32.98 0.86 -29.75
CA ASP A 204 33.59 1.97 -30.49
C ASP A 204 33.77 3.24 -29.59
N ASP A 205 35.02 3.68 -29.39
CA ASP A 205 35.61 4.57 -28.34
C ASP A 205 34.98 5.96 -27.97
N GLU A 206 33.83 6.40 -28.49
CA GLU A 206 33.40 7.83 -28.36
C GLU A 206 32.29 8.14 -27.34
N ASN A 207 31.71 7.17 -26.59
CA ASN A 207 30.41 7.38 -25.92
C ASN A 207 30.34 7.31 -24.37
N ALA A 208 31.47 7.43 -23.66
CA ALA A 208 31.52 7.29 -22.20
C ALA A 208 30.69 8.34 -21.41
N GLY A 209 30.51 9.54 -21.96
CA GLY A 209 29.74 10.62 -21.32
C GLY A 209 28.25 10.31 -21.18
N ASP A 210 27.63 9.75 -22.22
CA ASP A 210 26.20 9.41 -22.25
C ASP A 210 25.86 8.32 -21.22
N ILE A 211 26.78 7.38 -21.00
CA ILE A 211 26.58 6.26 -20.07
C ILE A 211 26.54 6.73 -18.62
N MET A 212 27.35 7.74 -18.28
CA MET A 212 27.35 8.31 -16.94
C MET A 212 26.03 9.04 -16.64
N GLU A 213 25.50 9.79 -17.61
CA GLU A 213 24.20 10.46 -17.47
C GLU A 213 23.05 9.44 -17.33
N LEU A 214 23.09 8.35 -18.10
CA LEU A 214 22.13 7.24 -18.01
C LEU A 214 22.17 6.54 -16.65
N VAL A 215 23.37 6.25 -16.11
CA VAL A 215 23.47 5.60 -14.80
C VAL A 215 23.07 6.53 -13.67
N ALA A 216 23.36 7.83 -13.78
CA ALA A 216 22.84 8.82 -12.84
C ALA A 216 21.30 8.86 -12.86
N ALA A 217 20.67 8.83 -14.04
CA ALA A 217 19.22 8.80 -14.18
C ALA A 217 18.60 7.54 -13.54
N ILE A 218 19.22 6.37 -13.73
CA ILE A 218 18.78 5.10 -13.11
C ILE A 218 18.87 5.17 -11.58
N SER A 219 19.96 5.71 -11.04
CA SER A 219 20.14 5.88 -9.59
C SER A 219 19.14 6.88 -8.99
N GLU A 220 18.89 8.00 -9.68
CA GLU A 220 18.00 9.06 -9.20
C GLU A 220 16.53 8.59 -9.19
N SER A 221 16.10 7.88 -10.24
CA SER A 221 14.77 7.24 -10.35
C SER A 221 14.45 6.35 -9.14
N GLU A 222 15.45 5.65 -8.62
CA GLU A 222 15.25 4.67 -7.56
C GLU A 222 15.28 5.27 -6.14
N SER A 223 16.01 6.38 -5.97
CA SER A 223 16.03 7.14 -4.71
C SER A 223 14.63 7.60 -4.28
N GLY A 224 13.72 7.77 -5.25
CA GLY A 224 12.31 8.10 -5.01
C GLY A 224 11.41 6.93 -4.60
N CYS A 225 11.83 5.67 -4.81
CA CYS A 225 10.89 4.55 -4.94
C CYS A 225 11.04 3.39 -3.94
N GLY A 226 12.02 3.42 -3.03
CA GLY A 226 12.26 2.30 -2.10
C GLY A 226 11.14 2.07 -1.06
N ALA A 227 10.60 0.87 -0.90
CA ALA A 227 9.65 0.54 0.19
C ALA A 227 10.21 0.74 1.63
N CYS A 228 11.54 0.80 1.81
CA CYS A 228 12.19 1.27 3.05
C CYS A 228 12.17 2.80 3.20
N SER A 229 12.31 3.55 2.09
CA SER A 229 11.89 4.96 2.08
C SER A 229 10.38 5.04 2.23
N GLY A 230 9.60 4.04 1.86
CA GLY A 230 8.17 3.95 2.11
C GLY A 230 7.85 4.03 3.59
N TRP A 231 8.51 3.28 4.47
CA TRP A 231 8.29 3.41 5.92
C TRP A 231 8.84 4.71 6.50
N LEU A 232 10.01 5.17 6.03
CA LEU A 232 10.61 6.44 6.46
C LEU A 232 9.82 7.67 5.99
N ASN A 233 9.45 7.73 4.72
CA ASN A 233 8.54 8.70 4.10
C ASN A 233 7.13 8.56 4.66
N TRP A 234 6.67 7.37 5.05
CA TRP A 234 5.40 7.20 5.73
C TRP A 234 5.49 7.75 7.15
N ALA A 235 6.53 7.44 7.92
CA ALA A 235 6.76 7.99 9.26
C ALA A 235 6.98 9.50 9.21
N GLU A 236 7.66 10.00 8.18
CA GLU A 236 7.86 11.41 7.92
C GLU A 236 6.56 12.08 7.45
N ASN A 237 5.75 11.43 6.61
CA ASN A 237 4.41 11.89 6.26
C ASN A 237 3.50 11.90 7.48
N TRP A 238 3.59 10.91 8.36
CA TRP A 238 2.85 10.87 9.62
C TRP A 238 3.27 11.99 10.56
N ASN A 239 4.58 12.25 10.66
CA ASN A 239 5.11 13.40 11.36
C ASN A 239 4.69 14.74 10.72
N ARG A 240 4.47 14.78 9.41
CA ARG A 240 3.95 15.96 8.70
C ARG A 240 2.44 16.12 8.87
N LEU A 241 1.69 15.02 8.97
CA LEU A 241 0.25 15.00 9.19
C LEU A 241 -0.12 15.38 10.63
N VAL A 242 0.66 14.90 11.60
CA VAL A 242 0.51 15.23 13.02
C VAL A 242 1.79 15.90 13.52
N PRO A 243 2.03 17.17 13.12
CA PRO A 243 3.29 17.85 13.41
C PRO A 243 3.43 18.26 14.87
N SER A 244 2.32 18.31 15.61
CA SER A 244 2.25 18.89 16.95
C SER A 244 1.27 18.17 17.86
N TRP A 245 1.48 18.29 19.17
CA TRP A 245 0.53 17.87 20.18
C TRP A 245 -0.83 18.59 20.05
N GLN A 246 -0.86 19.83 19.56
CA GLN A 246 -2.13 20.53 19.33
C GLN A 246 -3.00 19.82 18.29
N THR A 247 -2.40 19.34 17.20
CA THR A 247 -3.09 18.53 16.18
C THR A 247 -3.57 17.21 16.75
N ALA A 248 -2.74 16.55 17.57
CA ALA A 248 -3.13 15.32 18.24
C ALA A 248 -4.30 15.53 19.21
N THR A 249 -4.26 16.59 20.03
CA THR A 249 -5.36 16.94 20.94
C THR A 249 -6.65 17.27 20.17
N ALA A 250 -6.55 17.94 19.02
CA ALA A 250 -7.71 18.23 18.17
C ALA A 250 -8.39 16.96 17.64
N ILE A 251 -7.66 15.86 17.44
CA ILE A 251 -8.21 14.55 17.03
C ILE A 251 -8.73 13.78 18.26
N ILE A 252 -7.97 13.76 19.35
CA ILE A 252 -8.30 12.98 20.55
C ILE A 252 -9.56 13.52 21.25
N LEU A 253 -9.70 14.85 21.37
CA LEU A 253 -10.76 15.45 22.17
C LEU A 253 -12.17 15.16 21.63
N PRO A 254 -12.45 15.30 20.31
CA PRO A 254 -13.74 14.91 19.72
C PRO A 254 -13.99 13.41 19.79
N THR A 255 -12.94 12.59 19.63
CA THR A 255 -13.02 11.13 19.76
C THR A 255 -13.47 10.73 21.18
N LEU A 256 -12.86 11.31 22.21
CA LEU A 256 -13.23 11.08 23.61
C LEU A 256 -14.63 11.61 23.92
N ALA A 257 -14.97 12.80 23.43
CA ALA A 257 -16.31 13.36 23.59
C ALA A 257 -17.37 12.43 22.96
N GLY A 258 -17.10 11.94 21.76
CA GLY A 258 -17.95 10.97 21.07
C GLY A 258 -18.10 9.64 21.82
N ALA A 259 -16.99 9.12 22.36
CA ALA A 259 -17.00 7.92 23.21
C ALA A 259 -17.85 8.13 24.48
N LEU A 260 -17.69 9.28 25.15
CA LEU A 260 -18.46 9.64 26.34
C LEU A 260 -19.94 9.83 26.02
N CYS A 261 -20.27 10.43 24.88
CA CYS A 261 -21.66 10.55 24.41
C CYS A 261 -22.28 9.18 24.13
N GLY A 262 -21.54 8.28 23.46
CA GLY A 262 -21.99 6.90 23.23
C GLY A 262 -22.17 6.12 24.54
N TRP A 263 -21.28 6.32 25.51
CA TRP A 263 -21.40 5.73 26.85
C TRP A 263 -22.62 6.26 27.60
N TYR A 264 -22.79 7.58 27.62
CA TYR A 264 -23.91 8.23 28.28
C TYR A 264 -25.24 7.82 27.65
N SER A 265 -25.32 7.80 26.31
CA SER A 265 -26.48 7.31 25.57
C SER A 265 -26.82 5.86 25.92
N GLY A 266 -25.82 4.98 25.89
CA GLY A 266 -26.04 3.56 26.16
C GLY A 266 -26.41 3.24 27.61
N THR A 267 -26.00 4.06 28.58
CA THR A 267 -26.29 3.83 30.01
C THR A 267 -27.53 4.55 30.52
N GLN A 268 -27.77 5.80 30.09
CA GLN A 268 -28.86 6.64 30.59
C GLN A 268 -30.10 6.61 29.71
N LEU A 269 -29.93 6.60 28.38
CA LEU A 269 -31.05 6.71 27.44
C LEU A 269 -31.62 5.34 27.03
N GLN A 270 -30.95 4.23 27.40
CA GLN A 270 -31.31 2.84 27.09
C GLN A 270 -32.15 2.74 25.80
N ILE A 271 -31.61 3.23 24.68
CA ILE A 271 -32.30 3.14 23.40
C ILE A 271 -32.26 1.66 23.04
N PRO A 272 -33.37 0.90 23.21
CA PRO A 272 -33.32 -0.56 23.14
C PRO A 272 -32.92 -1.05 21.75
N GLU A 273 -33.10 -0.17 20.75
CA GLU A 273 -32.91 -0.49 19.34
C GLU A 273 -31.49 -0.25 18.80
N MET A 274 -30.60 0.39 19.58
CA MET A 274 -29.25 0.74 19.09
C MET A 274 -28.16 -0.30 19.42
N GLY A 275 -28.54 -1.50 19.86
CA GLY A 275 -27.62 -2.58 20.19
C GLY A 275 -26.80 -2.34 21.47
N PRO A 276 -25.76 -3.17 21.72
CA PRO A 276 -24.99 -3.12 22.96
C PRO A 276 -24.35 -1.76 23.21
N THR A 277 -24.29 -1.33 24.46
CA THR A 277 -23.66 -0.07 24.91
C THR A 277 -22.26 0.11 24.31
N LEU A 278 -21.49 -0.98 24.22
CA LEU A 278 -20.14 -1.00 23.67
C LEU A 278 -20.10 -0.63 22.18
N PHE A 279 -21.10 -1.05 21.39
CA PHE A 279 -21.23 -0.66 19.98
C PHE A 279 -21.49 0.86 19.86
N GLN A 280 -22.41 1.39 20.66
CA GLN A 280 -22.75 2.82 20.66
C GLN A 280 -21.55 3.70 21.07
N VAL A 281 -20.78 3.28 22.08
CA VAL A 281 -19.55 3.96 22.51
C VAL A 281 -18.54 4.05 21.36
N ILE A 282 -18.34 2.94 20.65
CA ILE A 282 -17.31 2.88 19.62
C ILE A 282 -17.74 3.61 18.35
N VAL A 283 -18.98 3.46 17.91
CA VAL A 283 -19.52 4.26 16.80
C VAL A 283 -19.45 5.76 17.14
N GLY A 284 -19.82 6.12 18.37
CA GLY A 284 -19.70 7.48 18.90
C GLY A 284 -18.26 8.01 18.86
N ALA A 285 -17.26 7.17 19.11
CA ALA A 285 -15.85 7.55 19.07
C ALA A 285 -15.27 7.63 17.64
N VAL A 286 -15.59 6.65 16.79
CA VAL A 286 -15.01 6.49 15.45
C VAL A 286 -15.49 7.57 14.50
N ILE A 287 -16.78 7.95 14.53
CA ILE A 287 -17.30 8.95 13.59
C ILE A 287 -16.61 10.31 13.74
N PRO A 288 -16.51 10.92 14.93
CA PRO A 288 -15.77 12.17 15.13
C PRO A 288 -14.29 12.04 14.81
N PHE A 289 -13.68 10.88 15.14
CA PHE A 289 -12.29 10.59 14.80
C PHE A 289 -12.05 10.71 13.30
N GLU A 290 -12.83 10.00 12.49
CA GLU A 290 -12.69 9.98 11.03
C GLU A 290 -12.90 11.38 10.43
N ILE A 291 -13.95 12.10 10.86
CA ILE A 291 -14.25 13.45 10.36
C ILE A 291 -13.08 14.39 10.59
N VAL A 292 -12.52 14.41 11.81
CA VAL A 292 -11.43 15.34 12.15
C VAL A 292 -10.12 14.89 11.53
N PHE A 293 -9.82 13.59 11.55
CA PHE A 293 -8.62 13.03 10.93
C PHE A 293 -8.57 13.32 9.44
N PHE A 294 -9.64 13.02 8.69
CA PHE A 294 -9.70 13.31 7.26
C PHE A 294 -9.66 14.81 6.95
N SER A 295 -10.29 15.65 7.77
CA SER A 295 -10.23 17.11 7.61
C SER A 295 -8.80 17.65 7.74
N ILE A 296 -8.03 17.13 8.70
CA ILE A 296 -6.62 17.48 8.91
C ILE A 296 -5.76 16.96 7.76
N CYS A 297 -5.94 15.70 7.36
CA CYS A 297 -5.24 15.10 6.23
C CYS A 297 -5.46 15.91 4.94
N TRP A 298 -6.70 16.28 4.66
CA TRP A 298 -7.07 17.07 3.50
C TRP A 298 -6.47 18.48 3.52
N SER A 299 -6.55 19.16 4.67
CA SER A 299 -5.97 20.49 4.86
C SER A 299 -4.44 20.47 4.72
N SER A 300 -3.78 19.45 5.27
CA SER A 300 -2.33 19.25 5.14
C SER A 300 -1.93 19.00 3.69
N SER A 301 -2.64 18.13 2.97
CA SER A 301 -2.39 17.88 1.55
C SER A 301 -2.51 19.16 0.71
N LYS A 302 -3.55 19.99 0.96
CA LYS A 302 -3.69 21.28 0.28
C LYS A 302 -2.54 22.24 0.58
N LYS A 303 -2.04 22.28 1.82
CA LYS A 303 -0.88 23.12 2.18
C LYS A 303 0.38 22.64 1.48
N GLN A 304 0.61 21.33 1.39
CA GLN A 304 1.78 20.78 0.70
C GLN A 304 1.77 21.09 -0.79
N LYS A 305 0.62 20.94 -1.46
CA LYS A 305 0.50 21.33 -2.88
C LYS A 305 0.86 22.80 -3.10
N LYS A 306 0.44 23.71 -2.21
CA LYS A 306 0.80 25.13 -2.29
C LYS A 306 2.28 25.39 -2.06
N ILE A 307 2.90 24.72 -1.08
CA ILE A 307 4.33 24.84 -0.79
C ILE A 307 5.16 24.32 -1.96
N GLN A 308 4.74 23.20 -2.57
CA GLN A 308 5.45 22.62 -3.71
C GLN A 308 5.37 23.53 -4.93
N VAL A 309 4.18 24.04 -5.27
CA VAL A 309 4.03 25.03 -6.36
C VAL A 309 4.87 26.29 -6.10
N ALA A 310 4.86 26.84 -4.89
CA ALA A 310 5.68 28.01 -4.56
C ALA A 310 7.19 27.72 -4.66
N ARG A 311 7.61 26.52 -4.28
CA ARG A 311 9.01 26.07 -4.39
C ARG A 311 9.42 25.87 -5.84
N ASP A 312 8.54 25.33 -6.67
CA ASP A 312 8.78 25.14 -8.10
C ASP A 312 8.81 26.49 -8.84
N GLU A 313 7.95 27.44 -8.47
CA GLU A 313 7.98 28.83 -8.95
C GLU A 313 9.26 29.56 -8.53
N GLU A 314 9.69 29.41 -7.28
CA GLU A 314 10.95 29.99 -6.77
C GLU A 314 12.16 29.36 -7.48
N ALA A 315 12.17 28.04 -7.65
CA ALA A 315 13.22 27.30 -8.36
C ALA A 315 13.30 27.69 -9.85
N ALA A 316 12.16 27.99 -10.49
CA ALA A 316 12.14 28.49 -11.86
C ALA A 316 12.71 29.92 -11.99
N SER A 317 12.66 30.72 -10.91
CA SER A 317 13.11 32.12 -10.92
C SER A 317 14.62 32.33 -10.71
N LYS A 318 15.35 31.34 -10.18
CA LYS A 318 16.79 31.43 -9.86
C LYS A 318 17.57 30.15 -10.22
N PRO A 319 17.90 29.94 -11.50
CA PRO A 319 18.59 28.72 -11.95
C PRO A 319 20.06 28.63 -11.48
N GLU A 320 20.76 29.74 -11.20
CA GLU A 320 22.21 29.73 -10.91
C GLU A 320 22.60 29.22 -9.50
N ASP A 321 21.71 29.26 -8.52
CA ASP A 321 22.03 28.84 -7.14
C ASP A 321 21.82 27.32 -6.87
N ARG A 322 21.39 26.56 -7.89
CA ARG A 322 20.92 25.18 -7.74
C ARG A 322 21.99 24.16 -7.32
N ILE A 323 23.27 24.50 -7.45
CA ILE A 323 24.37 23.52 -7.36
C ILE A 323 24.91 23.32 -5.92
N LYS A 324 24.59 24.19 -4.95
CA LYS A 324 25.28 24.16 -3.64
C LYS A 324 24.55 23.55 -2.43
N THR A 325 23.29 23.11 -2.52
CA THR A 325 22.47 22.87 -1.30
C THR A 325 21.93 21.46 -1.05
N THR A 326 22.36 20.41 -1.77
CA THR A 326 21.79 19.05 -1.58
C THR A 326 22.50 18.17 -0.53
N SER A 327 23.59 18.61 0.12
CA SER A 327 24.33 17.81 1.12
C SER A 327 23.84 17.98 2.58
N SER A 328 22.52 18.14 2.81
CA SER A 328 22.01 18.24 4.18
C SER A 328 21.65 16.86 4.74
N ASP A 329 22.52 16.37 5.62
CA ASP A 329 22.32 15.37 6.69
C ASP A 329 20.89 14.80 6.84
N ASN A 330 20.64 13.66 6.16
CA ASN A 330 19.43 12.86 6.28
C ASN A 330 19.52 11.90 7.49
N GLY A 331 19.78 12.45 8.68
CA GLY A 331 19.69 11.69 9.92
C GLY A 331 18.27 11.11 10.07
N ILE A 332 18.18 9.79 10.30
CA ILE A 332 16.93 9.04 10.48
C ILE A 332 16.08 9.70 11.58
N ARG A 333 15.03 10.43 11.21
CA ARG A 333 14.11 11.06 12.17
C ARG A 333 12.98 10.09 12.50
N LEU A 334 13.09 9.46 13.67
CA LEU A 334 12.02 8.66 14.26
C LEU A 334 10.70 9.45 14.35
N PRO A 335 9.53 8.76 14.33
CA PRO A 335 8.24 9.41 14.50
C PRO A 335 8.20 10.19 15.82
N LYS A 336 7.77 11.46 15.75
CA LYS A 336 7.59 12.31 16.93
C LYS A 336 6.50 11.69 17.81
N ALA A 337 6.66 11.80 19.12
CA ALA A 337 5.71 11.29 20.12
C ALA A 337 4.21 11.48 19.78
N PRO A 338 3.72 12.65 19.30
CA PRO A 338 2.31 12.82 18.97
C PRO A 338 1.81 11.93 17.80
N ALA A 339 2.66 11.64 16.81
CA ALA A 339 2.29 10.77 15.69
C ALA A 339 2.15 9.30 16.15
N LEU A 340 3.06 8.85 17.03
CA LEU A 340 2.96 7.52 17.66
C LEU A 340 1.67 7.38 18.48
N VAL A 341 1.27 8.42 19.23
CA VAL A 341 0.03 8.39 20.02
C VAL A 341 -1.20 8.23 19.13
N ILE A 342 -1.29 8.96 18.01
CA ILE A 342 -2.41 8.80 17.08
C ILE A 342 -2.39 7.43 16.41
N LEU A 343 -1.22 6.91 16.03
CA LEU A 343 -1.11 5.57 15.47
C LEU A 343 -1.67 4.52 16.44
N VAL A 344 -1.25 4.57 17.70
CA VAL A 344 -1.73 3.67 18.75
C VAL A 344 -3.24 3.84 18.93
N LEU A 345 -3.74 5.08 18.90
CA LEU A 345 -5.17 5.35 18.99
C LEU A 345 -5.96 4.77 17.80
N VAL A 346 -5.46 4.89 16.57
CA VAL A 346 -6.09 4.32 15.36
C VAL A 346 -6.17 2.80 15.48
N ILE A 347 -5.06 2.16 15.86
CA ILE A 347 -5.00 0.71 16.06
C ILE A 347 -5.98 0.30 17.16
N PHE A 348 -5.99 1.01 18.29
CA PHE A 348 -6.89 0.75 19.41
C PHE A 348 -8.36 0.89 19.00
N LEU A 349 -8.75 1.99 18.36
CA LEU A 349 -10.11 2.21 17.88
C LEU A 349 -10.52 1.16 16.85
N GLY A 350 -9.61 0.76 15.96
CA GLY A 350 -9.85 -0.31 14.99
C GLY A 350 -10.11 -1.65 15.66
N VAL A 351 -9.30 -2.04 16.64
CA VAL A 351 -9.50 -3.27 17.43
C VAL A 351 -10.81 -3.21 18.21
N MET A 352 -11.09 -2.09 18.87
CA MET A 352 -12.32 -1.91 19.62
C MET A 352 -13.55 -1.97 18.71
N ALA A 353 -13.53 -1.32 17.54
CA ALA A 353 -14.60 -1.39 16.55
C ALA A 353 -14.86 -2.84 16.11
N PHE A 354 -13.80 -3.61 15.87
CA PHE A 354 -13.93 -5.03 15.56
C PHE A 354 -14.61 -5.83 16.68
N VAL A 355 -14.22 -5.59 17.94
CA VAL A 355 -14.84 -6.21 19.12
C VAL A 355 -16.31 -5.79 19.26
N ALA A 356 -16.64 -4.52 19.04
CA ALA A 356 -18.01 -4.03 19.07
C ALA A 356 -18.91 -4.70 18.03
N ILE A 357 -18.42 -4.81 16.81
CA ILE A 357 -19.14 -5.47 15.73
C ILE A 357 -19.39 -6.94 16.12
N GLY A 358 -18.37 -7.63 16.66
CA GLY A 358 -18.52 -9.00 17.18
C GLY A 358 -19.56 -9.11 18.29
N ALA A 359 -19.52 -8.22 19.29
CA ALA A 359 -20.49 -8.19 20.39
C ALA A 359 -21.92 -7.91 19.90
N PHE A 360 -22.08 -7.00 18.93
CA PHE A 360 -23.36 -6.71 18.31
C PHE A 360 -23.95 -7.95 17.61
N PHE A 361 -23.14 -8.67 16.83
CA PHE A 361 -23.59 -9.91 16.19
C PHE A 361 -23.95 -11.03 17.17
N LEU A 362 -23.20 -11.17 18.27
CA LEU A 362 -23.53 -12.12 19.33
C LEU A 362 -24.88 -11.80 19.96
N HIS A 363 -25.15 -10.53 20.26
CA HIS A 363 -26.43 -10.09 20.81
C HIS A 363 -27.59 -10.37 19.85
N MET A 364 -27.43 -10.03 18.56
CA MET A 364 -28.42 -10.32 17.52
C MET A 364 -28.73 -11.83 17.42
N LYS A 365 -27.72 -12.69 17.58
CA LYS A 365 -27.89 -14.15 17.57
C LYS A 365 -28.67 -14.64 18.78
N GLU A 366 -28.44 -14.07 19.97
CA GLU A 366 -29.19 -14.39 21.18
C GLU A 366 -30.67 -14.01 21.04
N ASP A 367 -30.95 -12.81 20.51
CA ASP A 367 -32.32 -12.35 20.30
C ASP A 367 -33.07 -13.20 19.27
N LEU A 368 -32.41 -13.58 18.17
CA LEU A 368 -33.00 -14.47 17.16
C LEU A 368 -33.32 -15.85 17.75
N ASN A 369 -32.42 -16.40 18.57
CA ASN A 369 -32.63 -17.68 19.24
C ASN A 369 -33.78 -17.60 20.26
N ALA A 370 -33.86 -16.52 21.03
CA ALA A 370 -34.95 -16.28 21.98
C ALA A 370 -36.30 -16.15 21.27
N HIS A 371 -36.35 -15.43 20.15
CA HIS A 371 -37.55 -15.28 19.33
C HIS A 371 -38.01 -16.63 18.76
N ASN A 372 -37.10 -17.41 18.17
CA ASN A 372 -37.40 -18.74 17.64
C ASN A 372 -37.93 -19.68 18.73
N ALA A 373 -37.34 -19.65 19.93
CA ALA A 373 -37.81 -20.44 21.06
C ALA A 373 -39.24 -20.05 21.51
N GLN A 374 -39.59 -18.76 21.48
CA GLN A 374 -40.95 -18.31 21.78
C GLN A 374 -41.96 -18.74 20.70
N VAL A 375 -41.59 -18.66 19.42
CA VAL A 375 -42.45 -19.10 18.31
C VAL A 375 -42.74 -20.60 18.42
N ILE A 376 -41.71 -21.42 18.70
CA ILE A 376 -41.88 -22.87 18.89
C ILE A 376 -42.83 -23.16 20.07
N LYS A 377 -42.66 -22.49 21.22
CA LYS A 377 -43.56 -22.66 22.38
C LYS A 377 -45.02 -22.30 22.06
N ARG A 378 -45.26 -21.24 21.28
CA ARG A 378 -46.62 -20.84 20.87
C ARG A 378 -47.25 -21.86 19.92
N SER A 379 -46.46 -22.46 19.03
CA SER A 379 -46.92 -23.53 18.12
C SER A 379 -47.39 -24.77 18.91
N PHE A 380 -46.61 -25.24 19.89
CA PHE A 380 -47.00 -26.39 20.72
C PHE A 380 -48.27 -26.15 21.55
N HIS A 381 -48.50 -24.93 22.03
CA HIS A 381 -49.72 -24.62 22.78
C HIS A 381 -51.00 -24.62 21.93
N CYS A 382 -50.90 -24.34 20.63
CA CYS A 382 -52.06 -24.42 19.73
C CYS A 382 -52.42 -25.87 19.39
N THR A 383 -51.42 -26.75 19.21
CA THR A 383 -51.66 -28.16 18.87
C THR A 383 -52.29 -28.96 20.01
N ASN A 384 -52.01 -28.62 21.28
CA ASN A 384 -52.57 -29.30 22.46
C ASN A 384 -53.98 -28.82 22.86
N ARG A 385 -54.59 -27.89 22.12
CA ARG A 385 -55.96 -27.39 22.38
C ARG A 385 -57.03 -27.96 21.44
N VAL A 386 -56.66 -28.88 20.56
CA VAL A 386 -57.54 -29.66 19.69
C VAL A 386 -57.63 -31.07 20.25
#